data_AF-A0A812TGG9-F1
#
_entry.id   AF-A0A812TGG9-F1
#
_cell.length_a   1.000
_cell.length_b   1.000
_cell.length_c   1.000
_cell.angle_alpha   90.00
_cell.angle_beta   90.00
_cell.angle_gamma   90.00
#
_symmetry.space_group_name_H-M   'P 1'
#
loop_
_entity.id
_entity.type
_entity.pdbx_description
1 polymer ?
#
loop_
_entity_poly.entity_id
_entity_poly.type
_entity_poly.pdbx_seq_one_letter_code
_entity_poly.pdbx_strand_id
1 'polypeptide(L)'
;MRQWAVPGANSKWGGPPGCAILQEHRDRDPRYLRGPAVAPDQLRPEALAGTGALLRTAAELKSAGWTRVNAEYASCVPLHDRGYHWGKFEIHEEIVERLVHVAHRQVRQHPGETIVLVSHGGPTQYALRGLSGQKPQGAGGMTAMSVLRALPGDFEDQKSWEVLVSNDASHAQAFAHGVETKI
;
A
#
# COMPACT_ATOMS: atom_id res chain seq x y z
N MET A 1 15.55 -17.76 -3.93
CA MET A 1 14.88 -16.82 -3.00
C MET A 1 13.60 -17.51 -2.51
N ARG A 2 13.41 -17.71 -1.20
CA ARG A 2 12.15 -18.30 -0.66
C ARG A 2 11.05 -17.25 -0.63
N GLN A 3 9.81 -17.65 -0.87
CA GLN A 3 8.67 -16.72 -0.98
C GLN A 3 7.90 -16.60 0.34
N TRP A 4 7.39 -15.39 0.61
CA TRP A 4 6.48 -15.10 1.73
C TRP A 4 4.99 -15.33 1.39
N ALA A 5 4.72 -16.09 0.32
CA ALA A 5 3.35 -16.43 -0.05
C ALA A 5 2.69 -17.29 1.03
N VAL A 6 1.36 -17.20 1.15
CA VAL A 6 0.58 -18.09 2.02
C VAL A 6 0.35 -19.42 1.29
N PRO A 7 0.33 -20.57 1.97
CA PRO A 7 -0.02 -21.84 1.35
C PRO A 7 -1.32 -21.75 0.54
N GLY A 8 -1.30 -22.22 -0.71
CA GLY A 8 -2.46 -22.15 -1.62
C GLY A 8 -2.63 -20.81 -2.36
N ALA A 9 -1.76 -19.83 -2.13
CA ALA A 9 -1.74 -18.60 -2.91
C ALA A 9 -1.37 -18.87 -4.38
N ASN A 10 -2.14 -18.30 -5.29
CA ASN A 10 -1.91 -18.43 -6.73
C ASN A 10 -2.22 -17.14 -7.51
N SER A 11 -2.32 -16.00 -6.83
CA SER A 11 -2.32 -14.70 -7.50
C SER A 11 -0.90 -14.19 -7.74
N LYS A 12 -0.75 -13.24 -8.66
CA LYS A 12 0.54 -12.64 -9.03
C LYS A 12 1.34 -12.07 -7.84
N TRP A 13 0.66 -11.78 -6.73
CA TRP A 13 1.24 -11.19 -5.51
C TRP A 13 1.08 -12.08 -4.28
N GLY A 14 0.83 -13.38 -4.46
CA GLY A 14 0.73 -14.32 -3.33
C GLY A 14 -0.58 -14.23 -2.54
N GLY A 15 -1.64 -13.69 -3.15
CA GLY A 15 -3.00 -13.74 -2.63
C GLY A 15 -3.80 -14.95 -3.13
N PRO A 16 -5.04 -15.14 -2.65
CA PRO A 16 -5.91 -16.22 -3.12
C PRO A 16 -6.37 -16.01 -4.56
N PRO A 17 -6.93 -17.06 -5.19
CA PRO A 17 -7.61 -16.91 -6.47
C PRO A 17 -8.67 -15.80 -6.38
N GLY A 18 -8.65 -14.87 -7.33
CA GLY A 18 -9.66 -13.79 -7.38
C GLY A 18 -9.40 -12.60 -6.47
N CYS A 19 -8.22 -12.48 -5.85
CA CYS A 19 -7.86 -11.27 -5.08
C CYS A 19 -7.57 -10.04 -5.95
N ALA A 20 -7.64 -10.18 -7.28
CA ALA A 20 -7.45 -9.07 -8.20
C ALA A 20 -8.72 -8.20 -8.22
N ILE A 21 -8.55 -6.87 -8.27
CA ILE A 21 -9.68 -5.94 -8.38
C ILE A 21 -10.30 -6.14 -9.77
N LEU A 22 -11.42 -6.87 -9.82
CA LEU A 22 -12.03 -7.32 -11.08
C LEU A 22 -12.36 -6.16 -12.03
N GLN A 23 -12.76 -5.01 -11.50
CA GLN A 23 -13.05 -3.81 -12.31
C GLN A 23 -11.85 -3.37 -13.17
N GLU A 24 -10.61 -3.53 -12.68
CA GLU A 24 -9.39 -3.09 -13.39
C GLU A 24 -8.89 -4.10 -14.42
N HIS A 25 -9.53 -5.26 -14.47
CA HIS A 25 -9.06 -6.41 -15.22
C HIS A 25 -10.15 -7.09 -16.05
N ARG A 26 -11.32 -6.43 -16.22
CA ARG A 26 -12.43 -6.97 -17.02
C ARG A 26 -12.00 -7.42 -18.42
N ASP A 27 -11.05 -6.70 -19.02
CA ASP A 27 -10.58 -6.96 -20.38
C ASP A 27 -9.24 -7.72 -20.43
N ARG A 28 -8.69 -8.11 -19.27
CA ARG A 28 -7.42 -8.83 -19.20
C ARG A 28 -7.66 -10.32 -19.12
N ASP A 29 -6.83 -11.07 -19.83
CA ASP A 29 -6.83 -12.53 -19.71
C ASP A 29 -6.56 -12.92 -18.24
N PRO A 30 -7.44 -13.73 -17.61
CA PRO A 30 -7.30 -14.16 -16.22
C PRO A 30 -5.95 -14.80 -15.90
N ARG A 31 -5.25 -15.34 -16.89
CA ARG A 31 -3.88 -15.87 -16.74
C ARG A 31 -2.87 -14.80 -16.33
N TYR A 32 -3.09 -13.52 -16.61
CA TYR A 32 -2.23 -12.42 -16.14
C TYR A 32 -2.53 -11.99 -14.70
N LEU A 33 -3.67 -12.42 -14.15
CA LEU A 33 -4.08 -12.14 -12.77
C LEU A 33 -3.62 -13.24 -11.81
N ARG A 34 -3.34 -14.43 -12.36
CA ARG A 34 -2.85 -15.59 -11.63
C ARG A 34 -1.33 -15.67 -11.75
N GLY A 35 -0.66 -15.81 -10.62
CA GLY A 35 0.74 -16.21 -10.58
C GLY A 35 0.83 -17.74 -10.66
N PRO A 36 2.02 -18.31 -10.95
CA PRO A 36 2.22 -19.73 -10.70
C PRO A 36 1.99 -20.03 -9.22
N ALA A 37 1.36 -21.16 -8.92
CA ALA A 37 1.27 -21.62 -7.54
C ALA A 37 2.69 -21.80 -6.97
N VAL A 38 2.92 -21.30 -5.76
CA VAL A 38 4.22 -21.47 -5.10
C VAL A 38 4.27 -22.85 -4.48
N ALA A 39 5.27 -23.64 -4.87
CA ALA A 39 5.43 -24.99 -4.33
C ALA A 39 5.75 -24.94 -2.82
N PRO A 40 5.23 -25.87 -1.99
CA PRO A 40 5.42 -25.81 -0.53
C PRO A 40 6.87 -25.74 -0.05
N ASP A 41 7.79 -26.36 -0.79
CA ASP A 41 9.24 -26.36 -0.52
C ASP A 41 9.92 -25.02 -0.88
N GLN A 42 9.25 -24.17 -1.66
CA GLN A 42 9.67 -22.81 -1.98
C GLN A 42 9.11 -21.77 -0.98
N LEU A 43 8.16 -22.18 -0.14
CA LEU A 43 7.64 -21.34 0.93
C LEU A 43 8.65 -21.23 2.07
N ARG A 44 8.60 -20.09 2.74
CA ARG A 44 9.30 -19.93 4.02
C ARG A 44 8.63 -20.80 5.10
N PRO A 45 9.40 -21.46 5.98
CA PRO A 45 8.83 -22.21 7.11
C PRO A 45 7.84 -21.40 7.95
N GLU A 46 8.09 -20.10 8.10
CA GLU A 46 7.23 -19.17 8.83
C GLU A 46 5.85 -19.00 8.16
N ALA A 47 5.79 -19.05 6.82
CA ALA A 47 4.52 -19.00 6.08
C ALA A 47 3.71 -20.29 6.26
N LEU A 48 4.37 -21.44 6.47
CA LEU A 48 3.74 -22.72 6.77
C LEU A 48 3.28 -22.82 8.22
N ALA A 49 4.00 -22.17 9.15
CA ALA A 49 3.70 -22.18 10.58
C ALA A 49 2.44 -21.35 10.95
N GLY A 50 1.92 -20.55 10.01
CA GLY A 50 0.70 -19.76 10.17
C GLY A 50 0.92 -18.39 10.82
N THR A 51 -0.17 -17.63 10.97
CA THR A 51 -0.13 -16.22 11.39
C THR A 51 0.45 -16.04 12.80
N GLY A 52 0.25 -16.99 13.71
CA GLY A 52 0.82 -16.93 15.06
C GLY A 52 2.35 -16.98 15.10
N ALA A 53 3.01 -17.54 14.10
CA ALA A 53 4.47 -17.52 13.99
C ALA A 53 5.00 -16.26 13.28
N LEU A 54 4.14 -15.57 12.51
CA LEU A 54 4.48 -14.37 11.74
C LEU A 54 4.23 -13.09 12.52
N LEU A 55 3.21 -13.08 13.38
CA LEU A 55 2.80 -11.91 14.13
C LEU A 55 3.42 -11.96 15.52
N ARG A 56 4.06 -10.85 15.90
CA ARG A 56 4.53 -10.60 17.26
C ARG A 56 3.83 -9.38 17.81
N THR A 57 3.43 -9.45 19.07
CA THR A 57 2.91 -8.31 19.82
C THR A 57 3.99 -7.24 19.98
N ALA A 58 3.57 -6.00 20.23
CA ALA A 58 4.50 -4.92 20.55
C ALA A 58 5.39 -5.25 21.77
N ALA A 59 4.84 -5.94 22.76
CA ALA A 59 5.57 -6.38 23.94
C ALA A 59 6.68 -7.39 23.59
N GLU A 60 6.37 -8.41 22.78
CA GLU A 60 7.36 -9.41 22.33
C GLU A 60 8.48 -8.77 21.49
N LEU A 61 8.15 -7.83 20.62
CA LEU A 61 9.15 -7.09 19.84
C LEU A 61 10.08 -6.27 20.74
N LYS A 62 9.53 -5.56 21.74
CA LYS A 62 10.32 -4.82 22.72
C LYS A 62 11.23 -5.74 23.54
N SER A 63 10.72 -6.87 24.02
CA SER A 63 11.50 -7.89 24.73
C SER A 63 12.61 -8.49 23.85
N ALA A 64 12.42 -8.52 22.53
CA ALA A 64 13.45 -8.93 21.57
C ALA A 64 14.45 -7.82 21.21
N GLY A 65 14.44 -6.67 21.92
CA GLY A 65 15.40 -5.58 21.74
C GLY A 65 15.02 -4.55 20.68
N TRP A 66 13.79 -4.59 20.13
CA TRP A 66 13.35 -3.60 19.15
C TRP A 66 13.01 -2.28 19.85
N THR A 67 13.79 -1.23 19.54
CA THR A 67 13.67 0.09 20.19
C THR A 67 12.67 1.03 19.52
N ARG A 68 12.24 0.72 18.28
CA ARG A 68 11.36 1.58 17.47
C ARG A 68 9.93 1.04 17.34
N VAL A 69 9.40 0.46 18.42
CA VAL A 69 8.04 -0.09 18.46
C VAL A 69 7.14 0.86 19.24
N ASN A 70 6.26 1.56 18.53
CA ASN A 70 5.21 2.37 19.16
C ASN A 70 4.06 1.45 19.60
N ALA A 71 3.98 1.18 20.90
CA ALA A 71 2.91 0.35 21.47
C ALA A 71 1.55 1.07 21.52
N GLU A 72 1.54 2.39 21.36
CA GLU A 72 0.33 3.22 21.33
C GLU A 72 -0.21 3.37 19.91
N TYR A 73 0.49 2.83 18.91
CA TYR A 73 0.02 2.87 17.53
C TYR A 73 -1.29 2.08 17.40
N ALA A 74 -2.36 2.80 17.06
CA ALA A 74 -3.61 2.23 16.64
C ALA A 74 -3.78 2.46 15.14
N SER A 75 -4.14 1.41 14.40
CA SER A 75 -4.54 1.56 13.00
C SER A 75 -5.68 2.57 12.93
N CYS A 76 -5.54 3.57 12.06
CA CYS A 76 -6.61 4.53 11.81
C CYS A 76 -7.77 3.94 10.97
N VAL A 77 -7.57 2.74 10.41
CA VAL A 77 -8.57 1.99 9.67
C VAL A 77 -8.94 0.74 10.47
N PRO A 78 -10.20 0.60 10.92
CA PRO A 78 -10.66 -0.61 11.59
C PRO A 78 -10.99 -1.70 10.55
N LEU A 79 -9.97 -2.34 9.98
CA LEU A 79 -10.16 -3.38 8.95
C LEU A 79 -11.00 -4.56 9.44
N HIS A 80 -10.89 -4.89 10.74
CA HIS A 80 -11.66 -5.98 11.35
C HIS A 80 -13.17 -5.70 11.30
N ASP A 81 -13.57 -4.47 11.59
CA ASP A 81 -14.99 -4.07 11.62
C ASP A 81 -15.61 -4.05 10.22
N ARG A 82 -14.77 -3.96 9.17
CA ARG A 82 -15.18 -4.09 7.77
C ARG A 82 -15.33 -5.56 7.33
N GLY A 83 -15.07 -6.52 8.23
CA GLY A 83 -15.14 -7.95 7.95
C GLY A 83 -14.11 -8.39 6.90
N TYR A 84 -12.96 -7.72 6.83
CA TYR A 84 -11.85 -8.08 5.96
C TYR A 84 -11.25 -9.43 6.39
N HIS A 85 -11.17 -10.39 5.47
CA HIS A 85 -10.51 -11.67 5.71
C HIS A 85 -10.00 -12.27 4.41
N TRP A 86 -9.22 -13.34 4.50
CA TRP A 86 -8.76 -14.07 3.32
C TRP A 86 -9.95 -14.50 2.45
N GLY A 87 -9.96 -14.10 1.17
CA GLY A 87 -11.06 -14.35 0.24
C GLY A 87 -12.16 -13.28 0.23
N LYS A 88 -12.14 -12.31 1.15
CA LYS A 88 -13.04 -11.15 1.18
C LYS A 88 -12.21 -9.87 1.29
N PHE A 89 -11.88 -9.32 0.14
CA PHE A 89 -11.06 -8.12 -0.03
C PHE A 89 -11.92 -6.92 -0.36
N GLU A 90 -11.33 -5.74 -0.20
CA GLU A 90 -11.95 -4.48 -0.58
C GLU A 90 -12.16 -4.40 -2.11
N ILE A 91 -13.27 -3.81 -2.55
CA ILE A 91 -13.45 -3.38 -3.94
C ILE A 91 -12.73 -2.07 -4.22
N HIS A 92 -12.63 -1.66 -5.49
CA HIS A 92 -11.90 -0.44 -5.88
C HIS A 92 -12.40 0.79 -5.10
N GLU A 93 -13.71 0.95 -5.00
CA GLU A 93 -14.35 2.07 -4.31
C GLU A 93 -13.98 2.11 -2.81
N GLU A 94 -14.00 0.96 -2.13
CA GLU A 94 -13.66 0.84 -0.71
C GLU A 94 -12.17 1.15 -0.46
N ILE A 95 -11.28 0.73 -1.37
CA ILE A 95 -9.85 1.04 -1.29
C ILE A 95 -9.63 2.54 -1.44
N VAL A 96 -10.26 3.18 -2.43
CA VAL A 96 -10.16 4.63 -2.66
C VAL A 96 -10.66 5.39 -1.44
N GLU A 97 -11.85 5.04 -0.92
CA GLU A 97 -12.42 5.65 0.28
C GLU A 97 -11.46 5.55 1.47
N ARG A 98 -10.91 4.35 1.72
CA ARG A 98 -9.96 4.13 2.81
C ARG A 98 -8.69 4.98 2.65
N LEU A 99 -8.12 5.05 1.45
CA LEU A 99 -6.90 5.81 1.20
C LEU A 99 -7.12 7.31 1.40
N VAL A 100 -8.23 7.84 0.88
CA VAL A 100 -8.63 9.24 1.06
C VAL A 100 -8.87 9.54 2.53
N HIS A 101 -9.57 8.66 3.25
CA HIS A 101 -9.81 8.80 4.69
C HIS A 101 -8.50 8.86 5.49
N VAL A 102 -7.56 7.95 5.23
CA VAL A 102 -6.25 7.93 5.89
C VAL A 102 -5.51 9.24 5.64
N ALA A 103 -5.44 9.70 4.39
CA ALA A 103 -4.75 10.94 4.03
C ALA A 103 -5.36 12.16 4.75
N HIS A 104 -6.68 12.33 4.71
CA HIS A 104 -7.34 13.44 5.42
C HIS A 104 -7.11 13.38 6.93
N ARG A 105 -7.16 12.19 7.53
CA ARG A 105 -6.92 12.04 8.96
C ARG A 105 -5.50 12.45 9.34
N GLN A 106 -4.50 11.98 8.59
CA GLN A 106 -3.09 12.33 8.85
C GLN A 106 -2.88 13.83 8.73
N VAL A 107 -3.41 14.48 7.69
CA VAL A 107 -3.25 15.93 7.54
C VAL A 107 -3.93 16.72 8.67
N ARG A 108 -5.09 16.28 9.15
CA ARG A 108 -5.75 16.90 10.31
C ARG A 108 -4.95 16.73 11.61
N GLN A 109 -4.21 15.64 11.76
CA GLN A 109 -3.39 15.37 12.95
C GLN A 109 -2.08 16.15 12.94
N HIS A 110 -1.63 16.62 11.77
CA HIS A 110 -0.33 17.28 11.58
C HIS A 110 -0.49 18.58 10.77
N PRO A 111 -1.20 19.59 11.32
CA PRO A 111 -1.48 20.84 10.59
C PRO A 111 -0.20 21.62 10.30
N GLY A 112 -0.03 22.05 9.05
CA GLY A 112 1.13 22.83 8.60
C GLY A 112 2.41 22.00 8.37
N GLU A 113 2.34 20.69 8.56
CA GLU A 113 3.45 19.77 8.31
C GLU A 113 3.37 19.16 6.89
N THR A 114 4.54 18.75 6.38
CA THR A 114 4.62 17.89 5.20
C THR A 114 4.60 16.42 5.63
N ILE A 115 3.60 15.68 5.17
CA ILE A 115 3.43 14.26 5.51
C ILE A 115 3.84 13.40 4.33
N VAL A 116 4.63 12.36 4.60
CA VAL A 116 5.00 11.34 3.60
C VAL A 116 4.22 10.06 3.88
N LEU A 117 3.33 9.70 2.96
CA LEU A 117 2.59 8.44 2.99
C LEU A 117 3.25 7.44 2.03
N VAL A 118 3.70 6.31 2.57
CA VAL A 118 4.36 5.25 1.77
C VAL A 118 3.38 4.11 1.52
N SER A 119 3.25 3.70 0.26
CA SER A 119 2.32 2.64 -0.16
C SER A 119 2.83 1.89 -1.40
N HIS A 120 1.99 1.03 -1.97
CA HIS A 120 2.26 0.31 -3.20
C HIS A 120 1.77 1.08 -4.44
N GLY A 121 2.30 0.76 -5.62
CA GLY A 121 2.02 1.50 -6.87
C GLY A 121 0.53 1.69 -7.20
N GLY A 122 -0.29 0.64 -7.09
CA GLY A 122 -1.76 0.73 -7.31
C GLY A 122 -2.44 1.67 -6.31
N PRO A 123 -2.39 1.39 -4.99
CA PRO A 123 -2.90 2.28 -3.96
C PRO A 123 -2.41 3.73 -4.06
N THR A 124 -1.14 3.99 -4.39
CA THR A 124 -0.63 5.35 -4.58
C THR A 124 -1.35 6.08 -5.72
N GLN A 125 -1.61 5.39 -6.84
CA GLN A 125 -2.37 5.95 -7.97
C GLN A 125 -3.83 6.22 -7.60
N TYR A 126 -4.45 5.31 -6.85
CA TYR A 126 -5.83 5.49 -6.38
C TYR A 126 -5.95 6.66 -5.41
N ALA A 127 -4.99 6.82 -4.50
CA ALA A 127 -4.94 7.95 -3.58
C ALA A 127 -4.79 9.28 -4.33
N LEU A 128 -3.87 9.36 -5.30
CA LEU A 128 -3.71 10.55 -6.14
C LEU A 128 -5.03 10.92 -6.82
N ARG A 129 -5.69 9.95 -7.44
CA ARG A 129 -6.97 10.18 -8.13
C ARG A 129 -8.09 10.57 -7.16
N GLY A 130 -8.19 9.88 -6.03
CA GLY A 130 -9.21 10.13 -5.01
C GLY A 130 -9.07 11.52 -4.37
N LEU A 131 -7.84 11.96 -4.12
CA LEU A 131 -7.56 13.25 -3.47
C LEU A 131 -7.62 14.43 -4.42
N SER A 132 -7.23 14.27 -5.69
CA SER A 132 -7.16 15.39 -6.65
C SER A 132 -8.27 15.40 -7.71
N GLY A 133 -8.97 14.29 -7.91
CA GLY A 133 -9.85 14.07 -9.06
C GLY A 133 -9.10 13.89 -10.39
N GLN A 134 -7.77 13.99 -10.40
CA GLN A 134 -6.95 13.93 -11.61
C GLN A 134 -6.52 12.49 -11.91
N LYS A 135 -6.35 12.19 -13.20
CA LYS A 135 -5.70 10.93 -13.61
C LYS A 135 -4.19 11.06 -13.39
N PRO A 136 -3.52 10.03 -12.85
CA PRO A 136 -2.07 10.04 -12.76
C PRO A 136 -1.42 10.22 -14.14
N GLN A 137 -0.47 11.14 -14.23
CA GLN A 137 0.46 11.26 -15.35
C GLN A 137 1.63 10.29 -15.12
N GLY A 138 1.93 9.40 -16.07
CA GLY A 138 3.00 8.41 -15.95
C GLY A 138 2.61 7.11 -15.22
N ALA A 139 3.49 6.11 -15.31
CA ALA A 139 3.30 4.83 -14.64
C ALA A 139 3.74 4.92 -13.17
N GLY A 140 2.86 4.57 -12.22
CA GLY A 140 3.23 4.46 -10.80
C GLY A 140 4.09 3.22 -10.55
N GLY A 141 5.36 3.33 -10.93
CA GLY A 141 6.38 2.30 -10.75
C GLY A 141 6.96 2.25 -9.34
N MET A 142 8.00 1.43 -9.16
CA MET A 142 8.75 1.42 -7.90
C MET A 142 9.31 2.82 -7.61
N THR A 143 9.25 3.22 -6.34
CA THR A 143 9.70 4.52 -5.81
C THR A 143 9.05 5.77 -6.43
N ALA A 144 8.09 5.63 -7.35
CA ALA A 144 7.37 6.78 -7.89
C ALA A 144 6.66 7.56 -6.78
N MET A 145 6.76 8.90 -6.82
CA MET A 145 6.15 9.79 -5.84
C MET A 145 5.19 10.78 -6.49
N SER A 146 4.16 11.14 -5.73
CA SER A 146 3.23 12.22 -6.07
C SER A 146 3.23 13.22 -4.93
N VAL A 147 3.27 14.50 -5.26
CA VAL A 147 3.24 15.60 -4.29
C VAL A 147 1.93 16.35 -4.50
N LEU A 148 1.11 16.39 -3.46
CA LEU A 148 -0.15 17.10 -3.46
C LEU A 148 -0.09 18.23 -2.44
N ARG A 149 -0.76 19.34 -2.74
CA ARG A 149 -0.95 20.48 -1.84
C ARG A 149 -2.44 20.65 -1.58
N ALA A 150 -2.80 20.72 -0.31
CA ALA A 150 -4.13 21.11 0.14
C ALA A 150 -4.07 22.53 0.71
N LEU A 151 -4.99 23.40 0.27
CA LEU A 151 -5.10 24.78 0.73
C LEU A 151 -5.99 24.87 1.99
N PRO A 152 -5.85 25.94 2.79
CA PRO A 152 -6.78 26.21 3.89
C PRO A 152 -8.23 26.24 3.37
N GLY A 153 -9.08 25.36 3.91
CA GLY A 153 -10.48 25.17 3.50
C GLY A 153 -10.74 23.92 2.65
N ASP A 154 -9.73 23.36 1.97
CA ASP A 154 -9.92 22.15 1.15
C ASP A 154 -10.30 20.93 2.01
N PHE A 155 -9.89 20.92 3.28
CA PHE A 155 -10.17 19.85 4.23
C PHE A 155 -11.61 19.83 4.75
N GLU A 156 -12.24 21.00 4.83
CA GLU A 156 -13.59 21.20 5.36
C GLU A 156 -14.61 20.98 4.24
N ASP A 157 -14.30 21.50 3.05
CA ASP A 157 -15.17 21.43 1.87
C ASP A 157 -14.98 20.14 1.05
N GLN A 158 -14.09 19.23 1.46
CA GLN A 158 -13.69 18.03 0.70
C GLN A 158 -13.30 18.35 -0.75
N LYS A 159 -12.60 19.48 -0.95
CA LYS A 159 -12.15 19.90 -2.28
C LYS A 159 -10.97 19.05 -2.74
N SER A 160 -10.83 18.95 -4.06
CA SER A 160 -9.68 18.34 -4.71
C SER A 160 -8.39 19.05 -4.33
N TRP A 161 -7.38 18.26 -3.97
CA TRP A 161 -6.04 18.76 -3.70
C TRP A 161 -5.32 19.07 -5.01
N GLU A 162 -4.48 20.10 -4.99
CA GLU A 162 -3.64 20.48 -6.10
C GLU A 162 -2.51 19.46 -6.29
N VAL A 163 -2.29 19.02 -7.53
CA VAL A 163 -1.20 18.11 -7.88
C VAL A 163 0.01 18.92 -8.30
N LEU A 164 1.08 18.88 -7.51
CA LEU A 164 2.36 19.52 -7.82
C LEU A 164 3.29 18.59 -8.60
N VAL A 165 3.25 17.30 -8.25
CA VAL A 165 4.02 16.23 -8.90
C VAL A 165 3.14 14.99 -9.01
N SER A 166 3.17 14.29 -10.14
CA SER A 166 2.39 13.08 -10.38
C SER A 166 3.27 11.92 -10.83
N ASN A 167 3.33 10.85 -10.03
CA ASN A 167 4.07 9.61 -10.29
C ASN A 167 5.49 9.83 -10.84
N ASP A 168 6.21 10.82 -10.30
CA ASP A 168 7.58 11.05 -10.70
C ASP A 168 8.51 9.98 -10.12
N ALA A 169 9.30 9.35 -10.99
CA ALA A 169 10.38 8.44 -10.63
C ALA A 169 11.72 8.91 -11.19
N SER A 170 11.85 10.19 -11.56
CA SER A 170 13.08 10.73 -12.17
C SER A 170 14.27 10.67 -11.23
N HIS A 171 14.03 10.78 -9.91
CA HIS A 171 15.05 10.58 -8.88
C HIS A 171 15.72 9.19 -8.96
N ALA A 172 15.01 8.16 -9.46
CA ALA A 172 15.59 6.83 -9.65
C ALA A 172 16.64 6.79 -10.75
N GLN A 173 16.57 7.70 -11.74
CA GLN A 173 17.56 7.80 -12.82
C GLN A 173 18.94 8.20 -12.28
N ALA A 174 19.01 8.96 -11.19
CA ALA A 174 20.27 9.31 -10.53
C ALA A 174 21.05 8.07 -10.07
N PHE A 175 20.35 7.02 -9.63
CA PHE A 175 20.97 5.75 -9.23
C PHE A 175 21.41 4.90 -10.43
N ALA A 176 20.70 4.99 -11.56
CA ALA A 176 21.05 4.23 -12.78
C ALA A 176 22.35 4.72 -13.44
N HIS A 177 22.74 5.97 -13.20
CA HIS A 177 23.96 6.56 -13.75
C HIS A 177 25.19 6.47 -12.82
N GLY A 178 25.13 5.66 -11.76
CA GLY A 178 26.29 5.37 -10.93
C GLY A 178 26.80 6.56 -10.11
N VAL A 179 25.98 7.61 -9.93
CA VAL A 179 26.30 8.68 -8.97
C VAL A 179 26.04 8.14 -7.58
N GLU A 180 27.06 7.56 -6.95
CA GLU A 180 27.04 7.20 -5.53
C GLU A 180 26.75 8.47 -4.71
N THR A 181 25.49 8.67 -4.35
CA THR A 181 25.12 9.63 -3.33
C THR A 181 25.37 8.95 -1.99
N LYS A 182 26.51 9.25 -1.38
CA LYS A 182 26.76 8.92 0.03
C LYS A 182 25.71 9.68 0.85
N ILE A 183 24.75 8.95 1.42
CA ILE A 183 23.83 9.45 2.44
C ILE A 183 24.53 9.32 3.79
#